data_AF-A0A9P7QST1-F1
#
_entry.id   AF-A0A9P7QST1-F1
#
_cell.length_a   1.000
_cell.length_b   1.000
_cell.length_c   1.000
_cell.angle_alpha   90.00
_cell.angle_beta   90.00
_cell.angle_gamma   90.00
#
_symmetry.space_group_name_H-M   'P 1'
#
loop_
_entity.id
_entity.type
_entity.pdbx_description
1 polymer ?
#
loop_
_entity_poly.entity_id
_entity_poly.type
_entity_poly.pdbx_seq_one_letter_code
_entity_poly.pdbx_strand_id
1 'polypeptide(L)'
;MAGENGDARRKGGEYSTNPNTQRTRTYLANQTPEQRALKSKVFSEYRAFRTTCIKRASISDYIYERDRDAKVKMLSDALNKLVANRTARNIEYMGQPVKRFAERYHDKAFLRSVEQANASTATAQKSTTGTTSPGQQGSEEDSSDNGGTVAADISEQLTTITQLLDMQARASMETYNGLTDIMHGLGF
;
A
#
# COMPACT_ATOMS: atom_id res chain seq x y z
N MET A 1 -3.03 -37.35 -28.58
CA MET A 1 -3.56 -36.23 -27.78
C MET A 1 -3.15 -36.46 -26.33
N ALA A 2 -1.92 -36.07 -25.97
CA ALA A 2 -1.42 -36.15 -24.60
C ALA A 2 -1.55 -34.76 -23.98
N GLY A 3 -2.28 -34.66 -22.87
CA GLY A 3 -2.70 -33.40 -22.28
C GLY A 3 -1.55 -32.48 -21.89
N GLU A 4 -1.76 -31.18 -22.12
CA GLU A 4 -1.01 -30.08 -21.53
C GLU A 4 -1.20 -30.03 -20.00
N ASN A 5 -0.76 -31.06 -19.29
CA ASN A 5 -0.50 -30.96 -17.87
C ASN A 5 0.85 -30.23 -17.74
N GLY A 6 0.78 -28.91 -17.59
CA GLY A 6 1.92 -28.02 -17.45
C GLY A 6 2.98 -28.60 -16.51
N ASP A 7 4.16 -28.88 -17.08
CA ASP A 7 5.24 -29.63 -16.45
C ASP A 7 5.54 -29.16 -15.02
N ALA A 8 5.26 -30.03 -14.05
CA ALA A 8 5.54 -29.81 -12.62
C ALA A 8 7.03 -29.53 -12.35
N ARG A 9 7.93 -29.89 -13.28
CA ARG A 9 9.37 -29.56 -13.23
C ARG A 9 9.61 -28.05 -13.29
N ARG A 10 8.71 -27.29 -13.95
CA ARG A 10 8.84 -25.84 -14.15
C ARG A 10 8.12 -25.01 -13.08
N LYS A 11 7.13 -25.58 -12.39
CA LYS A 11 6.23 -24.86 -11.46
C LYS A 11 6.61 -24.93 -9.98
N GLY A 12 7.78 -25.47 -9.63
CA GLY A 12 8.30 -25.37 -8.26
C GLY A 12 7.82 -26.48 -7.30
N GLY A 13 7.58 -27.68 -7.81
CA GLY A 13 7.29 -28.86 -6.99
C GLY A 13 8.52 -29.67 -6.56
N GLU A 14 8.27 -30.81 -5.92
CA GLU A 14 9.26 -31.78 -5.45
C GLU A 14 10.16 -32.35 -6.57
N TYR A 15 9.77 -32.23 -7.83
CA TYR A 15 10.57 -32.65 -8.98
C TYR A 15 11.10 -31.47 -9.81
N SER A 16 11.04 -30.24 -9.28
CA SER A 16 11.50 -29.05 -10.01
C SER A 16 13.02 -29.00 -10.17
N THR A 17 13.48 -28.79 -11.39
CA THR A 17 14.89 -28.59 -11.74
C THR A 17 15.31 -27.12 -11.63
N ASN A 18 14.39 -26.23 -11.23
CA ASN A 18 14.72 -24.83 -11.02
C ASN A 18 15.73 -24.70 -9.85
N PRO A 19 16.90 -24.07 -10.07
CA PRO A 19 17.94 -23.97 -9.06
C PRO A 19 17.47 -23.26 -7.79
N ASN A 20 16.55 -22.29 -7.89
CA ASN A 20 15.96 -21.63 -6.72
C ASN A 20 15.08 -22.57 -5.90
N THR A 21 14.31 -23.43 -6.57
CA THR A 21 13.46 -24.43 -5.91
C THR A 21 14.29 -25.53 -5.26
N GLN A 22 15.37 -25.97 -5.91
CA GLN A 22 16.31 -26.93 -5.33
C GLN A 22 16.99 -26.34 -4.09
N ARG A 23 17.53 -25.12 -4.19
CA ARG A 23 18.18 -24.43 -3.05
C ARG A 23 17.22 -24.25 -1.87
N THR A 24 15.96 -23.92 -2.14
CA THR A 24 14.93 -23.79 -1.11
C THR A 24 14.61 -25.14 -0.45
N ARG A 25 14.52 -26.22 -1.23
CA ARG A 25 14.31 -27.57 -0.66
C ARG A 25 15.46 -28.03 0.20
N THR A 26 16.71 -27.88 -0.27
CA THR A 26 17.89 -28.19 0.54
C THR A 26 17.89 -27.37 1.83
N TYR A 27 17.55 -26.09 1.75
CA TYR A 27 17.42 -25.23 2.92
C TYR A 27 16.31 -25.67 3.90
N LEU A 28 15.17 -26.16 3.41
CA LEU A 28 14.08 -26.67 4.24
C LEU A 28 14.40 -28.05 4.85
N ALA A 29 15.06 -28.92 4.09
CA ALA A 29 15.50 -30.24 4.53
C ALA A 29 16.55 -30.15 5.65
N ASN A 30 17.46 -29.17 5.55
CA ASN A 30 18.53 -28.96 6.53
C ASN A 30 18.10 -28.24 7.81
N GLN A 31 16.81 -27.89 7.95
CA GLN A 31 16.33 -27.23 9.18
C GLN A 31 16.03 -28.23 10.29
N THR A 32 16.55 -27.92 11.46
CA THR A 32 16.19 -28.64 12.69
C THR A 32 14.70 -28.45 12.99
N PRO A 33 14.06 -29.40 13.70
CA PRO A 33 12.66 -29.25 14.13
C PRO A 33 12.42 -27.94 14.90
N GLU A 34 13.37 -27.54 15.74
CA GLU A 34 13.33 -26.29 16.51
C GLU A 34 13.32 -25.04 15.62
N GLN A 35 14.18 -25.01 14.58
CA GLN A 35 14.22 -23.91 13.61
C GLN A 35 12.91 -23.81 12.81
N ARG A 36 12.32 -24.95 12.45
CA ARG A 36 11.01 -24.96 11.76
C ARG A 36 9.90 -24.44 12.68
N ALA A 37 9.89 -24.88 13.94
CA ALA A 37 8.91 -24.41 14.93
C ALA A 37 9.02 -22.90 15.17
N LEU A 38 10.23 -22.37 15.33
CA LEU A 38 10.48 -20.94 15.49
C LEU A 38 9.98 -20.13 14.28
N LYS A 39 10.29 -20.58 13.06
CA LYS A 39 9.81 -19.93 11.83
C LYS A 39 8.30 -19.94 11.73
N SER A 40 7.66 -21.06 12.08
CA SER A 40 6.21 -21.17 12.10
C SER A 40 5.58 -20.16 13.06
N LYS A 41 6.17 -19.99 14.26
CA LYS A 41 5.73 -18.98 15.24
C LYS A 41 5.89 -17.55 14.70
N VAL A 42 7.07 -17.21 14.17
CA VAL A 42 7.35 -15.89 13.57
C VAL A 42 6.41 -15.58 12.41
N PHE A 43 6.17 -16.55 11.53
CA PHE A 43 5.26 -16.38 10.40
C PHE A 43 3.81 -16.18 10.86
N SER A 44 3.40 -16.93 11.88
CA SER A 44 2.06 -16.80 12.48
C SER A 44 1.86 -15.43 13.12
N GLU A 45 2.89 -14.90 13.79
CA GLU A 45 2.88 -13.53 14.34
C GLU A 45 2.76 -12.48 13.23
N TYR A 46 3.63 -12.55 12.21
CA TYR A 46 3.56 -11.67 11.05
C TYR A 46 2.17 -11.69 10.40
N ARG A 47 1.59 -12.87 10.20
CA ARG A 47 0.26 -13.03 9.61
C ARG A 47 -0.82 -12.41 10.48
N ALA A 48 -0.76 -12.60 11.79
CA ALA A 48 -1.71 -11.99 12.73
C ALA A 48 -1.62 -10.46 12.69
N PHE A 49 -0.40 -9.92 12.74
CA PHE A 49 -0.16 -8.48 12.68
C PHE A 49 -0.69 -7.88 11.37
N ARG A 50 -0.32 -8.48 10.23
CA ARG A 50 -0.79 -8.04 8.91
C ARG A 50 -2.31 -8.05 8.82
N THR A 51 -2.96 -9.11 9.32
CA THR A 51 -4.41 -9.25 9.28
C THR A 51 -5.09 -8.16 10.12
N THR A 52 -4.55 -7.87 11.30
CA THR A 52 -5.05 -6.79 12.17
C THR A 52 -4.92 -5.43 11.50
N CYS A 53 -3.77 -5.14 10.87
CA CYS A 53 -3.59 -3.89 10.14
C CYS A 53 -4.57 -3.76 8.97
N ILE A 54 -4.80 -4.83 8.19
CA ILE A 54 -5.80 -4.83 7.10
C ILE A 54 -7.19 -4.50 7.63
N LYS A 55 -7.61 -5.17 8.71
CA LYS A 55 -8.93 -4.92 9.33
C LYS A 55 -9.06 -3.49 9.84
N ARG A 56 -8.01 -2.92 10.44
CA ARG A 56 -8.05 -1.53 10.91
C ARG A 56 -8.05 -0.55 9.74
N ALA A 57 -7.30 -0.85 8.68
CA ALA A 57 -7.20 -0.01 7.50
C ALA A 57 -8.49 0.04 6.67
N SER A 58 -9.37 -0.95 6.79
CA SER A 58 -10.69 -0.96 6.14
C SER A 58 -11.77 -0.20 6.92
N ILE A 59 -11.49 0.31 8.11
CA ILE A 59 -12.46 1.08 8.93
C ILE A 59 -12.47 2.53 8.45
N SER A 60 -13.67 3.13 8.41
CA SER A 60 -13.91 4.53 8.03
C SER A 60 -12.97 5.51 8.71
N ASP A 61 -12.79 5.40 10.03
CA ASP A 61 -11.91 6.29 10.80
C ASP A 61 -10.50 6.34 10.19
N TYR A 62 -9.96 5.18 9.81
CA TYR A 62 -8.62 5.09 9.22
C TYR A 62 -8.60 5.63 7.79
N ILE A 63 -9.65 5.39 7.01
CA ILE A 63 -9.76 5.84 5.62
C ILE A 63 -9.80 7.36 5.56
N TYR A 64 -10.65 7.98 6.39
CA TYR A 64 -10.86 9.43 6.40
C TYR A 64 -9.77 10.22 7.12
N GLU A 65 -8.99 9.58 8.00
CA GLU A 65 -7.82 10.21 8.59
C GLU A 65 -6.85 10.70 7.51
N ARG A 66 -6.36 11.93 7.65
CA ARG A 66 -5.43 12.57 6.70
C ARG A 66 -4.00 12.51 7.21
N ASP A 67 -3.81 12.53 8.54
CA ASP A 67 -2.49 12.52 9.14
C ASP A 67 -1.86 11.12 9.15
N ARG A 68 -0.60 11.05 8.71
CA ARG A 68 0.18 9.81 8.71
C ARG A 68 0.41 9.32 10.14
N ASP A 69 0.78 10.20 11.05
CA ASP A 69 1.15 9.80 12.41
C ASP A 69 -0.08 9.31 13.18
N ALA A 70 -1.24 9.94 12.97
CA ALA A 70 -2.53 9.44 13.43
C ALA A 70 -2.84 8.04 12.86
N LYS A 71 -2.69 7.80 11.55
CA LYS A 71 -2.90 6.46 10.95
C LYS A 71 -1.96 5.41 11.53
N VAL A 72 -0.68 5.72 11.67
CA VAL A 72 0.31 4.82 12.27
C VAL A 72 -0.02 4.51 13.73
N LYS A 73 -0.49 5.51 14.49
CA LYS A 73 -0.96 5.33 15.87
C LYS A 73 -2.18 4.41 15.92
N MET A 74 -3.18 4.61 15.06
CA MET A 74 -4.36 3.74 15.01
C MET A 74 -4.02 2.28 14.71
N LEU A 75 -3.02 2.03 13.84
CA LEU A 75 -2.50 0.69 13.56
C LEU A 75 -1.75 0.13 14.76
N SER A 76 -0.88 0.93 15.38
CA SER A 76 -0.10 0.55 16.56
C SER A 76 -1.00 0.17 17.73
N ASP A 77 -2.06 0.94 17.99
CA ASP A 77 -3.04 0.66 19.06
C ASP A 77 -3.78 -0.65 18.81
N ALA A 78 -4.18 -0.93 17.56
CA ALA A 78 -4.82 -2.19 17.21
C ALA A 78 -3.87 -3.39 17.39
N LEU A 79 -2.59 -3.23 17.03
CA LEU A 79 -1.56 -4.24 17.23
C LEU A 79 -1.23 -4.45 18.71
N ASN A 80 -1.15 -3.39 19.52
CA ASN A 80 -0.94 -3.49 20.96
C ASN A 80 -2.09 -4.24 21.63
N LYS A 81 -3.34 -3.98 21.22
CA LYS A 81 -4.52 -4.76 21.67
C LYS A 81 -4.40 -6.24 21.27
N LEU A 82 -3.93 -6.53 20.05
CA LEU A 82 -3.67 -7.91 19.63
C LEU A 82 -2.61 -8.58 20.52
N VAL A 83 -1.49 -7.91 20.79
CA VAL A 83 -0.42 -8.43 21.65
C VAL A 83 -0.95 -8.71 23.05
N ALA A 84 -1.65 -7.76 23.67
CA ALA A 84 -2.25 -7.95 24.99
C ALA A 84 -3.21 -9.17 25.03
N ASN A 85 -4.06 -9.33 24.02
CA ASN A 85 -4.97 -10.47 23.92
C ASN A 85 -4.23 -11.80 23.72
N ARG A 86 -3.11 -11.81 23.00
CA ARG A 86 -2.27 -13.00 22.81
C ARG A 86 -1.57 -13.38 24.11
N THR A 87 -1.01 -12.41 24.82
CA THR A 87 -0.41 -12.60 26.14
C THR A 87 -1.41 -13.16 27.13
N ALA A 88 -2.64 -12.63 27.17
CA ALA A 88 -3.72 -13.15 28.01
C ALA A 88 -4.13 -14.60 27.68
N ARG A 89 -3.84 -15.07 26.46
CA ARG A 89 -4.07 -16.45 26.00
C ARG A 89 -2.83 -17.35 26.12
N ASN A 90 -1.77 -16.91 26.79
CA ASN A 90 -0.49 -17.60 26.88
C ASN A 90 0.14 -17.92 25.51
N ILE A 91 -0.12 -17.07 24.50
CA ILE A 91 0.51 -17.19 23.19
C ILE A 91 1.78 -16.33 23.19
N GLU A 92 2.91 -17.00 23.04
CA GLU A 92 4.24 -16.36 23.02
C GLU A 92 4.35 -15.32 21.89
N TYR A 93 5.00 -14.21 22.23
CA TYR A 93 5.33 -13.12 21.33
C TYR A 93 6.81 -13.21 20.95
N MET A 94 7.08 -13.28 19.65
CA MET A 94 8.41 -13.48 19.07
C MET A 94 9.21 -12.17 18.95
N GLY A 95 8.68 -11.06 19.47
CA GLY A 95 9.43 -9.81 19.63
C GLY A 95 9.39 -8.85 18.42
N GLN A 96 8.44 -8.99 17.49
CA GLN A 96 8.39 -8.09 16.34
C GLN A 96 7.87 -6.69 16.70
N PRO A 97 8.71 -5.63 16.74
CA PRO A 97 8.33 -4.33 17.29
C PRO A 97 7.07 -3.75 16.62
N VAL A 98 6.02 -3.55 17.43
CA VAL A 98 4.69 -3.09 16.98
C VAL A 98 4.77 -1.80 16.16
N LYS A 99 5.46 -0.78 16.69
CA LYS A 99 5.61 0.53 16.05
C LYS A 99 6.23 0.40 14.65
N ARG A 100 7.37 -0.30 14.54
CA ARG A 100 8.06 -0.52 13.26
C ARG A 100 7.21 -1.33 12.29
N PHE A 101 6.40 -2.27 12.76
CA PHE A 101 5.48 -3.00 11.90
C PHE A 101 4.40 -2.09 11.34
N ALA A 102 3.78 -1.26 12.19
CA ALA A 102 2.72 -0.33 11.80
C ALA A 102 3.22 0.68 10.76
N GLU A 103 4.39 1.29 10.98
CA GLU A 103 5.04 2.21 10.04
C GLU A 103 5.26 1.53 8.68
N ARG A 104 5.92 0.37 8.67
CA ARG A 104 6.20 -0.37 7.42
C ARG A 104 4.94 -0.80 6.69
N TYR A 105 3.89 -1.17 7.43
CA TYR A 105 2.61 -1.54 6.83
C TYR A 105 1.97 -0.33 6.15
N HIS A 106 1.88 0.80 6.86
CA HIS A 106 1.34 2.06 6.34
C HIS A 106 2.11 2.50 5.10
N ASP A 107 3.43 2.62 5.19
CA ASP A 107 4.25 3.17 4.12
C ASP A 107 4.21 2.28 2.87
N LYS A 108 4.21 0.96 3.03
CA LYS A 108 4.05 0.04 1.90
C LYS A 108 2.66 0.12 1.26
N ALA A 109 1.62 0.31 2.05
CA ALA A 109 0.26 0.50 1.54
C ALA A 109 0.14 1.85 0.79
N PHE A 110 0.72 2.91 1.34
CA PHE A 110 0.79 4.23 0.74
C PHE A 110 1.53 4.18 -0.61
N LEU A 111 2.74 3.63 -0.65
CA LEU A 111 3.51 3.50 -1.90
C LEU A 111 2.73 2.75 -2.98
N ARG A 112 2.06 1.65 -2.62
CA ARG A 112 1.19 0.92 -3.57
C ARG A 112 0.02 1.76 -4.07
N SER A 113 -0.59 2.57 -3.21
CA SER A 113 -1.69 3.46 -3.61
C SER A 113 -1.20 4.56 -4.56
N VAL A 114 0.00 5.10 -4.33
CA VAL A 114 0.63 6.09 -5.20
C VAL A 114 1.00 5.47 -6.55
N GLU A 115 1.61 4.28 -6.56
CA GLU A 115 1.91 3.53 -7.78
C GLU A 115 0.64 3.26 -8.62
N GLN A 116 -0.46 2.88 -7.97
CA GLN A 116 -1.74 2.65 -8.64
C GLN A 116 -2.34 3.94 -9.20
N ALA A 117 -2.36 5.02 -8.43
CA ALA A 117 -2.87 6.32 -8.89
C ALA A 117 -2.08 6.86 -10.10
N ASN A 118 -0.75 6.72 -10.08
CA ASN A 118 0.13 7.11 -11.18
C ASN A 118 -0.05 6.22 -12.42
N ALA A 119 -0.29 4.92 -12.23
CA ALA A 119 -0.59 4.02 -13.34
C ALA A 119 -1.93 4.36 -14.02
N SER A 120 -2.95 4.72 -13.23
CA SER A 120 -4.27 5.12 -13.75
C SER A 120 -4.23 6.44 -14.53
N THR A 121 -3.40 7.41 -14.11
CA THR A 121 -3.20 8.67 -14.84
C THR A 121 -2.38 8.47 -16.13
N ALA A 122 -1.38 7.58 -16.12
CA ALA A 122 -0.61 7.24 -17.32
C ALA A 122 -1.47 6.58 -18.43
N THR A 123 -2.50 5.81 -18.07
CA THR A 123 -3.47 5.26 -19.03
C THR A 123 -4.46 6.30 -19.56
N ALA A 124 -4.80 7.33 -18.78
CA ALA A 124 -5.71 8.39 -19.22
C ALA A 124 -5.08 9.34 -20.24
N GLN A 125 -3.75 9.56 -20.19
CA GLN A 125 -3.03 10.41 -21.16
C GLN A 125 -2.74 9.74 -22.52
N LYS A 126 -2.98 8.43 -22.69
CA LYS A 126 -2.78 7.73 -23.97
C LYS A 126 -4.05 7.63 -24.83
N SER A 127 -5.17 8.19 -24.38
CA SER A 127 -6.44 8.18 -25.10
C SER A 127 -6.91 9.61 -25.40
N THR A 128 -6.14 10.33 -26.21
CA THR A 128 -6.60 11.58 -26.82
C THR A 128 -6.06 11.70 -28.25
N THR A 129 -6.49 10.79 -29.12
CA THR A 129 -6.46 10.99 -30.58
C THR A 129 -7.64 10.20 -31.16
N GLY A 130 -8.57 10.89 -31.84
CA GLY A 130 -9.89 10.37 -32.28
C GLY A 130 -9.81 9.12 -33.19
N THR A 131 -10.89 8.40 -33.50
CA THR A 131 -12.14 8.83 -34.17
C THR A 131 -13.09 7.62 -34.27
N THR A 132 -14.39 7.88 -34.47
CA THR A 132 -15.47 7.01 -35.03
C THR A 132 -16.00 5.80 -34.23
N SER A 133 -17.25 5.94 -33.76
CA SER A 133 -18.25 4.86 -33.59
C SER A 133 -18.55 4.16 -34.94
N PRO A 134 -19.06 2.91 -34.98
CA PRO A 134 -20.49 2.65 -34.74
C PRO A 134 -20.81 1.29 -34.07
N GLY A 135 -22.01 1.13 -33.50
CA GLY A 135 -22.55 -0.21 -33.20
C GLY A 135 -23.49 -0.30 -32.01
N GLN A 136 -24.77 -0.07 -32.28
CA GLN A 136 -25.93 0.00 -31.40
C GLN A 136 -26.57 -1.38 -31.13
N GLN A 137 -27.17 -1.56 -29.94
CA GLN A 137 -28.35 -2.42 -29.56
C GLN A 137 -28.17 -2.97 -28.12
N GLY A 138 -29.05 -2.75 -27.15
CA GLY A 138 -30.33 -2.04 -27.11
C GLY A 138 -30.88 -1.99 -25.67
N SER A 139 -31.75 -0.99 -25.45
CA SER A 139 -32.96 -0.94 -24.60
C SER A 139 -32.88 -1.41 -23.13
N GLU A 140 -33.36 -0.72 -22.10
CA GLU A 140 -34.37 0.35 -22.01
C GLU A 140 -34.27 1.05 -20.63
N GLU A 141 -34.97 2.18 -20.55
CA GLU A 141 -34.89 3.30 -19.63
C GLU A 141 -35.25 3.02 -18.16
N ASP A 142 -34.64 3.78 -17.23
CA ASP A 142 -35.42 4.77 -16.47
C ASP A 142 -34.51 5.94 -16.06
N SER A 143 -34.98 7.16 -16.34
CA SER A 143 -34.27 8.41 -16.12
C SER A 143 -34.64 8.99 -14.76
N SER A 144 -33.65 9.48 -14.03
CA SER A 144 -33.87 10.63 -13.16
C SER A 144 -32.63 11.52 -13.14
N ASP A 145 -32.90 12.73 -13.58
CA ASP A 145 -32.05 13.86 -13.89
C ASP A 145 -31.53 14.55 -12.62
N ASN A 146 -30.20 14.70 -12.51
CA ASN A 146 -29.51 15.81 -11.82
C ASN A 146 -28.00 15.56 -11.75
N GLY A 147 -27.22 16.18 -12.65
CA GLY A 147 -25.75 16.04 -12.64
C GLY A 147 -24.96 17.24 -13.17
N GLY A 148 -25.60 18.39 -13.36
CA GLY A 148 -25.00 19.53 -14.07
C GLY A 148 -24.08 20.46 -13.26
N THR A 149 -24.04 20.36 -11.93
CA THR A 149 -23.33 21.36 -11.09
C THR A 149 -22.06 20.84 -10.41
N VAL A 150 -21.89 19.52 -10.25
CA VAL A 150 -20.80 18.94 -9.45
C VAL A 150 -19.45 18.95 -10.19
N ALA A 151 -19.47 18.84 -11.53
CA ALA A 151 -18.23 18.76 -12.32
C ALA A 151 -17.48 20.10 -12.42
N ALA A 152 -18.19 21.23 -12.45
CA ALA A 152 -17.58 22.57 -12.47
C ALA A 152 -16.97 22.94 -11.11
N ASP A 153 -17.65 22.58 -10.02
CA ASP A 153 -17.24 22.87 -8.64
C ASP A 153 -15.96 22.10 -8.23
N ILE A 154 -15.81 20.86 -8.71
CA ILE A 154 -14.58 20.07 -8.52
C ILE A 154 -13.40 20.71 -9.26
N SER A 155 -13.64 21.30 -10.45
CA SER A 155 -12.58 21.91 -11.25
C SER A 155 -12.04 23.19 -10.59
N GLU A 156 -12.90 24.05 -10.05
CA GLU A 156 -12.47 25.24 -9.31
C GLU A 156 -11.72 24.89 -8.01
N GLN A 157 -12.18 23.87 -7.29
CA GLN A 157 -11.51 23.40 -6.06
C GLN A 157 -10.10 22.84 -6.34
N LEU A 158 -9.91 22.08 -7.43
CA LEU A 158 -8.60 21.58 -7.83
C LEU A 158 -7.65 22.70 -8.26
N THR A 159 -8.17 23.73 -8.92
CA THR A 159 -7.39 24.91 -9.33
C THR A 159 -6.91 25.69 -8.11
N THR A 160 -7.79 25.85 -7.12
CA THR A 160 -7.48 26.54 -5.84
C THR A 160 -6.44 25.77 -5.02
N ILE A 161 -6.54 24.44 -4.96
CA ILE A 161 -5.56 23.59 -4.26
C ILE A 161 -4.18 23.69 -4.93
N THR A 162 -4.14 23.72 -6.27
CA THR A 162 -2.88 23.84 -7.01
C THR A 162 -2.20 25.18 -6.75
N GLN A 163 -2.96 26.28 -6.73
CA GLN A 163 -2.44 27.61 -6.39
C GLN A 163 -1.91 27.68 -4.95
N LEU A 164 -2.58 27.02 -4.01
CA LEU A 164 -2.16 27.00 -2.61
C LEU A 164 -0.84 26.22 -2.41
N LEU A 165 -0.69 25.10 -3.12
CA LEU A 165 0.54 24.30 -3.10
C LEU A 165 1.72 25.05 -3.74
N ASP A 166 1.48 25.77 -4.83
CA ASP A 166 2.50 26.62 -5.46
C ASP A 166 2.92 27.78 -4.55
N MET A 167 1.98 28.40 -3.84
CA MET A 167 2.29 29.43 -2.84
C MET A 167 3.11 28.86 -1.67
N GLN A 168 2.77 27.67 -1.17
CA GLN A 168 3.51 27.03 -0.09
C GLN A 168 4.92 26.64 -0.53
N ALA A 169 5.09 26.15 -1.76
CA ALA A 169 6.40 25.84 -2.33
C ALA A 169 7.28 27.10 -2.44
N ARG A 170 6.72 28.22 -2.93
CA ARG A 170 7.46 29.50 -3.00
C ARG A 170 7.86 30.02 -1.62
N ALA A 171 6.94 30.02 -0.66
CA ALA A 171 7.24 30.44 0.71
C ALA A 171 8.35 29.59 1.35
N SER A 172 8.35 28.27 1.11
CA SER A 172 9.41 27.38 1.61
C SER A 172 10.77 27.68 0.98
N MET A 173 10.79 28.02 -0.32
CA MET A 173 12.00 28.34 -1.05
C MET A 173 12.58 29.70 -0.62
N GLU A 174 11.73 30.69 -0.35
CA GLU A 174 12.14 31.99 0.21
C GLU A 174 12.71 31.85 1.62
N THR A 175 12.10 31.02 2.48
CA THR A 175 12.68 30.74 3.81
C THR A 175 14.00 30.00 3.74
N TYR A 176 14.15 29.06 2.81
CA TYR A 176 15.40 28.33 2.61
C TYR A 176 16.51 29.27 2.11
N ASN A 177 16.21 30.10 1.10
CA ASN A 177 17.17 31.07 0.56
C ASN A 177 17.56 32.11 1.62
N GLY A 178 16.60 32.64 2.39
CA GLY A 178 16.89 33.58 3.48
C GLY A 178 17.75 32.96 4.58
N LEU A 179 17.52 31.69 4.92
CA LEU A 179 18.37 30.97 5.88
C LEU A 179 19.79 30.76 5.34
N THR A 180 19.90 30.49 4.04
CA THR A 180 21.19 30.28 3.36
C THR A 180 22.00 31.57 3.29
N ASP A 181 21.35 32.71 3.00
CA ASP A 181 21.98 34.04 3.03
C ASP A 181 22.45 34.44 4.42
N ILE A 182 21.69 34.09 5.47
CA ILE A 182 22.10 34.31 6.87
C ILE A 182 23.32 33.45 7.22
N MET A 183 23.36 32.19 6.78
CA MET A 183 24.50 31.30 7.04
C MET A 183 25.77 31.79 6.32
N HIS A 184 25.66 32.24 5.08
CA HIS A 184 26.79 32.81 4.33
C HIS A 184 27.25 34.17 4.89
N GLY A 185 26.33 35.00 5.41
CA GLY A 185 26.67 36.24 6.10
C GLY A 185 27.41 36.04 7.43
N LEU A 186 27.28 34.86 8.04
CA LEU A 186 27.95 34.48 9.29
C LEU A 186 29.25 33.68 9.08
N GLY A 187 29.68 33.48 7.83
CA GLY A 187 30.97 32.87 7.49
C GLY A 187 31.01 31.34 7.62
N PHE A 188 29.87 30.67 7.48
CA PHE A 188 29.77 29.21 7.28
C PHE A 188 29.66 28.85 5.79
#